data_AF-A0A0W0TLE2-F1
#
_entry.id   AF-A0A0W0TLE2-F1
#
_cell.length_a   1.000
_cell.length_b   1.000
_cell.length_c   1.000
_cell.angle_alpha   90.00
_cell.angle_beta   90.00
_cell.angle_gamma   90.00
#
_symmetry.space_group_name_H-M   'P 1'
#
loop_
_entity.id
_entity.type
_entity.pdbx_description
1 polymer ?
#
loop_
_entity_poly.entity_id
_entity_poly.type
_entity_poly.pdbx_seq_one_letter_code
_entity_poly.pdbx_strand_id
1 'polypeptide(L)'
;MLYQLKKLVFLFALFFWIAEVFAAFNFNGLIGVDYQPNHYAGNVPLNNHDVFIVGNNGQGTPITNVYAELAQLKEAGFSTVRSYQTTIYSWVDIINQAHALGMKVIYEAVIPQQPADSPYTGGSCPVPPANQDYIPCAQATLNAVISQVTKSIFNDTVILVLAGHENYCEAGNTISPCNNPVTSNIVYLTSAVNALKSTLTTAGLATPVSSALVSGNLVTPSVAISNDMITLANSYSADAPLAFDPYPFQWGVPANQAVWVPPLATTVQPNNSLAWDYIHVVGSANPPALPAAAQQPFYTPGRVLLAAETGWATEGTTTEYACNSPGPCVPSVANAATYYTALYQANTSNFVANSGYSIGVLAFEAYDEPNKGSSSAEGHYGLFDSNCSQKAAGLVPANKLVSATGCQGFSRGSLLTIVGFAHPYTLVIKQKNPTTGSEVSTTLTSDGKQSSLPGAPWPQYLVFPGATITIRGNPSCTSTVQSIDSAGHITFAGKCNCPNDKLSNCYY
;
A
#
# COMPACT_ATOMS: atom_id res chain seq x y z
N MET A 1 72.19 2.38 -6.90
CA MET A 1 71.07 1.88 -7.74
C MET A 1 70.00 1.20 -6.88
N LEU A 2 69.46 1.92 -5.89
CA LEU A 2 68.55 1.36 -4.88
C LEU A 2 67.36 2.30 -4.60
N TYR A 3 66.83 2.94 -5.65
CA TYR A 3 65.77 3.95 -5.53
C TYR A 3 64.65 3.84 -6.57
N GLN A 4 64.62 2.78 -7.39
CA GLN A 4 63.59 2.58 -8.42
C GLN A 4 62.68 1.36 -8.17
N LEU A 5 62.87 0.63 -7.07
CA LEU A 5 62.10 -0.59 -6.76
C LEU A 5 61.08 -0.43 -5.60
N LYS A 6 60.59 0.80 -5.36
CA LYS A 6 59.54 1.05 -4.35
C LYS A 6 58.24 1.63 -4.91
N LYS A 7 58.12 1.83 -6.23
CA LYS A 7 56.91 2.36 -6.87
C LYS A 7 56.07 1.33 -7.63
N LEU A 8 56.49 0.06 -7.69
CA LEU A 8 55.75 -0.99 -8.41
C LEU A 8 54.90 -1.92 -7.53
N VAL A 9 54.91 -1.74 -6.20
CA VAL A 9 54.10 -2.56 -5.28
C VAL A 9 52.84 -1.83 -4.79
N PHE A 10 52.69 -0.53 -5.12
CA PHE A 10 51.51 0.28 -4.78
C PHE A 10 50.50 0.43 -5.94
N LEU A 11 50.63 -0.38 -7.00
CA LEU A 11 49.68 -0.47 -8.11
C LEU A 11 48.98 -1.85 -8.20
N PHE A 12 49.06 -2.63 -7.13
CA PHE A 12 48.25 -3.82 -6.88
C PHE A 12 47.45 -3.68 -5.56
N ALA A 13 47.19 -2.44 -5.13
CA ALA A 13 46.20 -2.16 -4.09
C ALA A 13 44.81 -2.27 -4.73
N LEU A 14 44.28 -3.49 -4.70
CA LEU A 14 42.86 -3.82 -4.59
C LEU A 14 41.90 -2.75 -5.17
N PHE A 15 41.71 -2.77 -6.49
CA PHE A 15 40.35 -2.59 -7.02
C PHE A 15 39.57 -3.88 -6.79
N PHE A 16 39.39 -4.28 -5.52
CA PHE A 16 38.19 -5.02 -5.19
C PHE A 16 37.09 -3.98 -5.29
N TRP A 17 36.41 -3.96 -6.43
CA TRP A 17 35.01 -3.64 -6.42
C TRP A 17 34.40 -4.55 -5.36
N ILE A 18 34.23 -4.03 -4.16
CA ILE A 18 33.24 -4.54 -3.24
C ILE A 18 31.95 -4.26 -3.99
N ALA A 19 31.53 -5.20 -4.85
CA ALA A 19 30.13 -5.32 -5.15
C ALA A 19 29.50 -5.44 -3.76
N GLU A 20 28.80 -4.41 -3.33
CA GLU A 20 27.94 -4.50 -2.17
C GLU A 20 27.01 -5.67 -2.46
N VAL A 21 27.34 -6.83 -1.88
CA VAL A 21 26.49 -8.00 -1.94
C VAL A 21 25.34 -7.66 -0.99
N PHE A 22 24.34 -6.97 -1.52
CA PHE A 22 23.10 -6.74 -0.81
C PHE A 22 22.53 -8.12 -0.49
N ALA A 23 22.47 -8.47 0.80
CA ALA A 23 21.76 -9.66 1.22
C ALA A 23 20.29 -9.49 0.84
N ALA A 24 19.74 -10.45 0.09
CA ALA A 24 18.34 -10.44 -0.29
C ALA A 24 17.45 -10.36 0.96
N PHE A 25 16.37 -9.59 0.88
CA PHE A 25 15.42 -9.47 1.97
C PHE A 25 14.74 -10.82 2.22
N ASN A 26 14.60 -11.23 3.48
CA ASN A 26 13.91 -12.47 3.83
C ASN A 26 12.41 -12.21 4.05
N PHE A 27 11.57 -12.70 3.13
CA PHE A 27 10.13 -12.58 3.22
C PHE A 27 9.49 -13.58 4.20
N ASN A 28 10.21 -14.62 4.63
CA ASN A 28 9.67 -15.58 5.58
C ASN A 28 9.44 -14.91 6.95
N GLY A 29 8.23 -15.05 7.48
CA GLY A 29 7.82 -14.42 8.73
C GLY A 29 7.53 -12.93 8.58
N LEU A 30 7.45 -12.39 7.36
CA LEU A 30 7.09 -10.99 7.15
C LEU A 30 5.69 -10.73 7.71
N ILE A 31 5.58 -9.64 8.49
CA ILE A 31 4.32 -9.12 9.03
C ILE A 31 4.15 -7.70 8.48
N GLY A 32 3.22 -7.55 7.55
CA GLY A 32 2.85 -6.27 6.96
C GLY A 32 1.35 -6.06 6.89
N VAL A 33 0.96 -4.96 6.26
CA VAL A 33 -0.43 -4.51 6.15
C VAL A 33 -0.64 -3.75 4.85
N ASP A 34 -1.78 -3.95 4.22
CA ASP A 34 -2.23 -3.15 3.08
C ASP A 34 -2.73 -1.80 3.61
N TYR A 35 -2.18 -0.73 3.06
CA TYR A 35 -2.30 0.62 3.58
C TYR A 35 -2.61 1.59 2.46
N GLN A 36 -3.73 2.30 2.64
CA GLN A 36 -4.16 3.40 1.80
C GLN A 36 -4.39 4.63 2.69
N PRO A 37 -3.77 5.79 2.39
CA PRO A 37 -4.05 7.03 3.11
C PRO A 37 -5.45 7.61 2.82
N ASN A 38 -6.17 7.08 1.82
CA ASN A 38 -7.47 7.58 1.33
C ASN A 38 -8.66 6.90 2.03
N HIS A 39 -8.59 6.74 3.36
CA HIS A 39 -9.51 5.92 4.13
C HIS A 39 -10.63 6.71 4.86
N TYR A 40 -10.86 7.99 4.53
CA TYR A 40 -11.75 8.86 5.32
C TYR A 40 -13.24 8.57 5.07
N ALA A 41 -14.07 8.70 6.10
CA ALA A 41 -15.50 8.47 5.98
C ALA A 41 -16.22 9.52 5.12
N GLY A 42 -17.15 9.05 4.28
CA GLY A 42 -18.01 9.89 3.44
C GLY A 42 -17.37 10.30 2.11
N ASN A 43 -18.17 10.90 1.23
CA ASN A 43 -17.67 11.49 -0.02
C ASN A 43 -17.01 12.85 0.25
N VAL A 44 -15.97 12.85 1.08
CA VAL A 44 -15.22 14.04 1.44
C VAL A 44 -14.07 14.24 0.47
N PRO A 45 -13.73 15.50 0.12
CA PRO A 45 -12.61 15.80 -0.77
C PRO A 45 -11.29 15.14 -0.37
N LEU A 46 -11.08 14.86 0.93
CA LEU A 46 -9.87 14.19 1.43
C LEU A 46 -9.59 12.85 0.73
N ASN A 47 -10.60 12.09 0.34
CA ASN A 47 -10.38 10.80 -0.32
C ASN A 47 -9.82 10.90 -1.74
N ASN A 48 -9.77 12.11 -2.32
CA ASN A 48 -9.11 12.38 -3.60
C ASN A 48 -7.64 12.79 -3.42
N HIS A 49 -7.11 12.74 -2.20
CA HIS A 49 -5.73 13.12 -1.89
C HIS A 49 -5.07 12.10 -0.99
N ASP A 50 -3.81 11.83 -1.30
CA ASP A 50 -3.09 10.75 -0.65
C ASP A 50 -2.17 11.26 0.48
N VAL A 51 -1.75 12.53 0.43
CA VAL A 51 -0.81 13.11 1.39
C VAL A 51 -1.19 14.55 1.75
N PHE A 52 -1.35 14.82 3.04
CA PHE A 52 -1.67 16.13 3.59
C PHE A 52 -0.52 16.68 4.43
N ILE A 53 0.00 17.85 4.05
CA ILE A 53 0.99 18.58 4.84
C ILE A 53 0.29 19.57 5.77
N VAL A 54 0.47 19.42 7.09
CA VAL A 54 -0.15 20.33 8.08
C VAL A 54 0.76 21.48 8.49
N GLY A 55 2.06 21.36 8.20
CA GLY A 55 3.09 22.33 8.53
C GLY A 55 4.46 21.68 8.48
N ASN A 56 5.50 22.45 8.83
CA ASN A 56 6.85 21.92 8.95
C ASN A 56 7.26 21.81 10.42
N ASN A 57 8.10 20.82 10.73
CA ASN A 57 8.71 20.70 12.05
C ASN A 57 9.83 21.76 12.24
N GLY A 58 10.48 21.77 13.41
CA GLY A 58 11.54 22.74 13.72
C GLY A 58 12.80 22.64 12.84
N GLN A 59 12.94 21.58 12.04
CA GLN A 59 14.01 21.36 11.07
C GLN A 59 13.58 21.71 9.63
N GLY A 60 12.33 22.11 9.42
CA GLY A 60 11.78 22.42 8.10
C GLY A 60 11.20 21.23 7.36
N THR A 61 11.16 20.03 7.95
CA THR A 61 10.58 18.83 7.32
C THR A 61 9.05 18.86 7.37
N PRO A 62 8.34 18.57 6.26
CA PRO A 62 6.88 18.47 6.26
C PRO A 62 6.37 17.43 7.26
N ILE A 63 5.27 17.76 7.92
CA ILE A 63 4.51 16.86 8.79
C ILE A 63 3.29 16.39 7.99
N THR A 64 3.21 15.08 7.75
CA THR A 64 2.15 14.48 6.93
C THR A 64 1.25 13.53 7.71
N ASN A 65 0.04 13.29 7.19
CA ASN A 65 -0.86 12.25 7.71
C ASN A 65 -0.21 10.86 7.61
N VAL A 66 0.50 10.59 6.51
CA VAL A 66 1.22 9.34 6.26
C VAL A 66 2.19 9.01 7.37
N TYR A 67 2.99 9.98 7.87
CA TYR A 67 3.88 9.69 9.01
C TYR A 67 3.10 9.27 10.26
N ALA A 68 1.97 9.93 10.55
CA ALA A 68 1.17 9.63 11.73
C ALA A 68 0.48 8.26 11.63
N GLU A 69 -0.02 7.92 10.45
CA GLU A 69 -0.61 6.62 10.11
C GLU A 69 0.44 5.50 10.19
N LEU A 70 1.58 5.66 9.51
CA LEU A 70 2.68 4.68 9.57
C LEU A 70 3.26 4.51 10.98
N ALA A 71 3.36 5.58 11.77
CA ALA A 71 3.79 5.49 13.17
C ALA A 71 2.81 4.66 14.01
N GLN A 72 1.49 4.81 13.76
CA GLN A 72 0.45 4.00 14.39
C GLN A 72 0.58 2.52 13.99
N LEU A 73 0.76 2.23 12.69
CA LEU A 73 0.93 0.87 12.18
C LEU A 73 2.22 0.21 12.72
N LYS A 74 3.30 0.98 12.85
CA LYS A 74 4.53 0.50 13.50
C LYS A 74 4.30 0.14 14.96
N GLU A 75 3.60 0.99 15.73
CA GLU A 75 3.27 0.67 17.12
C GLU A 75 2.33 -0.55 17.22
N ALA A 76 1.47 -0.74 16.23
CA ALA A 76 0.61 -1.91 16.09
C ALA A 76 1.39 -3.22 15.85
N GLY A 77 2.70 -3.12 15.55
CA GLY A 77 3.60 -4.25 15.35
C GLY A 77 3.84 -4.63 13.89
N PHE A 78 3.37 -3.81 12.93
CA PHE A 78 3.68 -4.00 11.52
C PHE A 78 5.10 -3.49 11.21
N SER A 79 5.79 -4.23 10.35
CA SER A 79 7.15 -3.89 9.90
C SER A 79 7.18 -3.39 8.45
N THR A 80 6.14 -3.70 7.69
CA THR A 80 6.06 -3.47 6.26
C THR A 80 4.67 -2.95 5.90
N VAL A 81 4.60 -2.04 4.93
CA VAL A 81 3.34 -1.61 4.32
C VAL A 81 3.35 -1.89 2.81
N ARG A 82 2.19 -2.24 2.26
CA ARG A 82 1.91 -2.22 0.82
C ARG A 82 0.89 -1.12 0.55
N SER A 83 0.98 -0.46 -0.59
CA SER A 83 0.00 0.55 -1.01
C SER A 83 -0.25 0.45 -2.51
N TYR A 84 -1.33 1.06 -2.99
CA TYR A 84 -1.76 1.00 -4.39
C TYR A 84 -1.80 2.41 -4.99
N GLN A 85 -0.87 3.25 -4.53
CA GLN A 85 -0.80 4.64 -4.96
C GLN A 85 -0.49 4.73 -6.45
N THR A 86 -1.12 5.70 -7.10
CA THR A 86 -0.96 5.92 -8.54
C THR A 86 -0.08 7.12 -8.85
N THR A 87 0.22 7.97 -7.87
CA THR A 87 0.98 9.20 -8.09
C THR A 87 2.39 9.15 -7.51
N ILE A 88 3.32 9.88 -8.13
CA ILE A 88 4.71 9.94 -7.68
C ILE A 88 4.82 10.53 -6.26
N TYR A 89 4.10 11.61 -5.99
CA TYR A 89 4.20 12.32 -4.72
C TYR A 89 3.79 11.45 -3.53
N SER A 90 2.72 10.67 -3.69
CA SER A 90 2.22 9.75 -2.66
C SER A 90 3.25 8.66 -2.35
N TRP A 91 3.82 8.04 -3.40
CA TRP A 91 4.89 7.06 -3.23
C TRP A 91 6.14 7.65 -2.56
N VAL A 92 6.53 8.87 -2.95
CA VAL A 92 7.69 9.56 -2.38
C VAL A 92 7.48 9.82 -0.88
N ASP A 93 6.30 10.28 -0.45
CA ASP A 93 6.03 10.49 0.97
C ASP A 93 5.99 9.15 1.73
N ILE A 94 5.24 8.14 1.25
CA ILE A 94 5.18 6.82 1.88
C ILE A 94 6.57 6.23 2.10
N ILE A 95 7.43 6.24 1.07
CA ILE A 95 8.80 5.70 1.17
C ILE A 95 9.63 6.51 2.16
N ASN A 96 9.61 7.85 2.10
CA ASN A 96 10.40 8.67 3.01
C ASN A 96 9.94 8.55 4.47
N GLN A 97 8.63 8.52 4.72
CA GLN A 97 8.09 8.37 6.07
C GLN A 97 8.32 6.95 6.61
N ALA A 98 8.17 5.92 5.78
CA ALA A 98 8.52 4.54 6.14
C ALA A 98 10.01 4.41 6.48
N HIS A 99 10.90 5.00 5.66
CA HIS A 99 12.34 5.07 5.92
C HIS A 99 12.65 5.74 7.27
N ALA A 100 12.04 6.90 7.54
CA ALA A 100 12.23 7.62 8.81
C ALA A 100 11.76 6.79 10.03
N LEU A 101 10.75 5.95 9.84
CA LEU A 101 10.25 5.02 10.84
C LEU A 101 10.96 3.67 10.83
N GLY A 102 11.91 3.41 9.93
CA GLY A 102 12.56 2.11 9.78
C GLY A 102 11.62 0.97 9.37
N MET A 103 10.48 1.30 8.75
CA MET A 103 9.57 0.34 8.14
C MET A 103 10.01 0.02 6.71
N LYS A 104 9.47 -1.05 6.14
CA LYS A 104 9.66 -1.44 4.74
C LYS A 104 8.42 -1.14 3.90
N VAL A 105 8.62 -1.04 2.59
CA VAL A 105 7.56 -0.79 1.61
C VAL A 105 7.56 -1.88 0.54
N ILE A 106 6.38 -2.36 0.22
CA ILE A 106 6.09 -3.10 -1.01
C ILE A 106 5.46 -2.10 -1.97
N TYR A 107 6.16 -1.81 -3.06
CA TYR A 107 5.71 -0.89 -4.10
C TYR A 107 4.85 -1.66 -5.10
N GLU A 108 3.65 -1.18 -5.40
CA GLU A 108 2.82 -1.76 -6.44
C GLU A 108 2.75 -0.86 -7.68
N ALA A 109 3.13 -1.41 -8.83
CA ALA A 109 3.00 -0.74 -10.10
C ALA A 109 1.56 -0.87 -10.63
N VAL A 110 1.02 0.23 -11.15
CA VAL A 110 -0.30 0.28 -11.78
C VAL A 110 -0.28 -0.50 -13.10
N ILE A 111 -0.65 -1.77 -13.02
CA ILE A 111 -0.83 -2.70 -14.15
C ILE A 111 -2.26 -3.22 -14.01
N PRO A 112 -3.21 -2.84 -14.88
CA PRO A 112 -4.60 -3.28 -14.74
C PRO A 112 -4.80 -4.70 -15.28
N GLN A 113 -5.90 -5.32 -14.86
CA GLN A 113 -6.35 -6.60 -15.39
C GLN A 113 -6.97 -6.39 -16.77
N GLN A 114 -6.26 -6.81 -17.81
CA GLN A 114 -6.70 -6.67 -19.20
C GLN A 114 -5.99 -7.68 -20.12
N PRO A 115 -6.54 -7.96 -21.32
CA PRO A 115 -5.95 -8.95 -22.24
C PRO A 115 -4.54 -8.61 -22.75
N ALA A 116 -4.21 -7.32 -22.87
CA ALA A 116 -2.94 -6.83 -23.40
C ALA A 116 -2.64 -5.43 -22.85
N ASP A 117 -1.40 -4.97 -23.02
CA ASP A 117 -1.05 -3.58 -22.70
C ASP A 117 -1.89 -2.62 -23.53
N SER A 118 -2.26 -1.49 -22.92
CA SER A 118 -3.23 -0.56 -23.49
C SER A 118 -2.95 0.86 -23.01
N PRO A 119 -3.50 1.88 -23.70
CA PRO A 119 -3.36 3.26 -23.27
C PRO A 119 -3.84 3.47 -21.84
N TYR A 120 -3.06 4.20 -21.04
CA TYR A 120 -3.42 4.55 -19.68
C TYR A 120 -4.80 5.24 -19.66
N THR A 121 -5.74 4.74 -18.84
CA THR A 121 -7.12 5.25 -18.81
C THR A 121 -7.16 6.77 -18.60
N GLY A 122 -7.93 7.47 -19.44
CA GLY A 122 -7.98 8.94 -19.44
C GLY A 122 -6.84 9.64 -20.18
N GLY A 123 -5.95 8.88 -20.85
CA GLY A 123 -4.88 9.40 -21.70
C GLY A 123 -3.81 10.22 -20.96
N SER A 124 -3.72 10.06 -19.64
CA SER A 124 -2.85 10.91 -18.80
C SER A 124 -2.11 10.08 -17.77
N CYS A 125 -1.04 9.42 -18.23
CA CYS A 125 0.01 8.94 -17.35
C CYS A 125 0.46 10.09 -16.41
N PRO A 126 0.63 9.85 -15.09
CA PRO A 126 1.05 10.89 -14.14
C PRO A 126 2.45 11.46 -14.42
N VAL A 127 3.19 10.88 -15.37
CA VAL A 127 4.53 11.32 -15.78
C VAL A 127 4.55 11.59 -17.28
N PRO A 128 5.13 12.72 -17.73
CA PRO A 128 5.32 12.98 -19.15
C PRO A 128 6.14 11.90 -19.86
N PRO A 129 5.81 11.56 -21.13
CA PRO A 129 4.67 12.04 -21.90
C PRO A 129 3.33 11.47 -21.37
N ALA A 130 2.27 12.29 -21.36
CA ALA A 130 0.97 11.87 -20.80
C ALA A 130 0.33 10.68 -21.56
N ASN A 131 0.59 10.57 -22.87
CA ASN A 131 0.08 9.50 -23.72
C ASN A 131 1.04 8.30 -23.70
N GLN A 132 0.86 7.42 -22.73
CA GLN A 132 1.61 6.17 -22.60
C GLN A 132 0.65 5.01 -22.33
N ASP A 133 1.06 3.81 -22.72
CA ASP A 133 0.42 2.58 -22.26
C ASP A 133 0.78 2.30 -20.79
N TYR A 134 0.12 1.33 -20.15
CA TYR A 134 0.30 1.07 -18.72
C TYR A 134 1.73 0.64 -18.36
N ILE A 135 2.37 -0.24 -19.13
CA ILE A 135 3.74 -0.69 -18.81
C ILE A 135 4.75 0.47 -18.88
N PRO A 136 4.86 1.23 -19.99
CA PRO A 136 5.77 2.38 -20.06
C PRO A 136 5.48 3.42 -18.97
N CYS A 137 4.20 3.69 -18.69
CA CYS A 137 3.80 4.62 -17.64
C CYS A 137 4.25 4.17 -16.24
N ALA A 138 4.12 2.87 -15.93
CA ALA A 138 4.60 2.29 -14.68
C ALA A 138 6.14 2.42 -14.56
N GLN A 139 6.89 2.19 -15.65
CA GLN A 139 8.34 2.39 -15.65
C GLN A 139 8.72 3.87 -15.43
N ALA A 140 8.03 4.80 -16.09
CA ALA A 140 8.27 6.23 -15.94
C ALA A 140 7.99 6.70 -14.50
N THR A 141 6.89 6.22 -13.91
CA THR A 141 6.51 6.51 -12.52
C THR A 141 7.54 5.97 -11.54
N LEU A 142 7.93 4.69 -11.67
CA LEU A 142 8.93 4.08 -10.80
C LEU A 142 10.29 4.82 -10.88
N ASN A 143 10.74 5.17 -12.08
CA ASN A 143 11.96 5.96 -12.25
C ASN A 143 11.88 7.34 -11.57
N ALA A 144 10.75 8.03 -11.71
CA ALA A 144 10.54 9.32 -11.08
C ALA A 144 10.53 9.21 -9.54
N VAL A 145 9.89 8.17 -8.99
CA VAL A 145 9.91 7.86 -7.55
C VAL A 145 11.34 7.61 -7.08
N ILE A 146 12.09 6.70 -7.71
CA ILE A 146 13.49 6.39 -7.38
C ILE A 146 14.35 7.65 -7.40
N SER A 147 14.18 8.50 -8.42
CA SER A 147 14.93 9.74 -8.54
C SER A 147 14.64 10.73 -7.41
N GLN A 148 13.39 10.79 -6.93
CA GLN A 148 12.97 11.75 -5.91
C GLN A 148 13.30 11.29 -4.49
N VAL A 149 13.11 10.00 -4.17
CA VAL A 149 13.52 9.46 -2.86
C VAL A 149 15.02 9.19 -2.82
N THR A 150 15.71 9.16 -3.97
CA THR A 150 17.09 8.71 -4.16
C THR A 150 17.27 7.19 -4.06
N LYS A 151 18.30 6.70 -4.76
CA LYS A 151 18.67 5.28 -4.79
C LYS A 151 18.90 4.67 -3.40
N SER A 152 19.55 5.41 -2.49
CA SER A 152 19.89 4.91 -1.15
C SER A 152 18.62 4.63 -0.34
N ILE A 153 17.74 5.62 -0.22
CA ILE A 153 16.50 5.48 0.53
C ILE A 153 15.61 4.39 -0.10
N PHE A 154 15.56 4.32 -1.44
CA PHE A 154 14.82 3.27 -2.13
C PHE A 154 15.34 1.87 -1.76
N ASN A 155 16.64 1.63 -1.87
CA ASN A 155 17.27 0.34 -1.50
C ASN A 155 17.04 -0.02 -0.03
N ASP A 156 17.10 0.97 0.86
CA ASP A 156 16.94 0.73 2.30
C ASP A 156 15.48 0.45 2.67
N THR A 157 14.51 0.85 1.84
CA THR A 157 13.09 0.89 2.24
C THR A 157 12.21 -0.02 1.41
N VAL A 158 12.36 -0.02 0.08
CA VAL A 158 11.51 -0.79 -0.83
C VAL A 158 12.08 -2.19 -1.02
N ILE A 159 11.36 -3.19 -0.49
CA ILE A 159 11.83 -4.58 -0.44
C ILE A 159 11.27 -5.44 -1.57
N LEU A 160 10.21 -5.00 -2.23
CA LEU A 160 9.55 -5.73 -3.32
C LEU A 160 8.81 -4.74 -4.22
N VAL A 161 8.85 -4.99 -5.52
CA VAL A 161 7.99 -4.35 -6.52
C VAL A 161 7.01 -5.39 -7.06
N LEU A 162 5.71 -5.12 -6.95
CA LEU A 162 4.66 -5.93 -7.56
C LEU A 162 4.27 -5.32 -8.92
N ALA A 163 4.30 -6.14 -9.97
CA ALA A 163 3.83 -5.82 -11.31
C ALA A 163 2.30 -5.99 -11.41
N GLY A 164 1.59 -5.23 -10.57
CA GLY A 164 0.15 -5.31 -10.41
C GLY A 164 -0.33 -6.42 -9.46
N HIS A 165 -1.66 -6.51 -9.35
CA HIS A 165 -2.42 -7.32 -8.42
C HIS A 165 -3.68 -7.90 -9.10
N GLU A 166 -3.87 -9.22 -8.97
CA GLU A 166 -4.99 -9.99 -9.51
C GLU A 166 -5.21 -9.81 -11.03
N ASN A 167 -4.16 -9.48 -11.78
CA ASN A 167 -4.30 -9.09 -13.18
C ASN A 167 -4.34 -10.24 -14.19
N TYR A 168 -4.27 -11.50 -13.75
CA TYR A 168 -4.29 -12.63 -14.66
C TYR A 168 -5.69 -12.82 -15.27
N CYS A 169 -5.71 -12.95 -16.59
CA CYS A 169 -6.87 -13.30 -17.38
C CYS A 169 -6.58 -14.60 -18.11
N GLU A 170 -7.24 -15.69 -17.72
CA GLU A 170 -7.19 -16.93 -18.49
C GLU A 170 -7.99 -16.84 -19.79
N ALA A 171 -7.62 -17.69 -20.76
CA ALA A 171 -8.36 -17.83 -22.01
C ALA A 171 -9.81 -18.23 -21.72
N GLY A 172 -10.77 -17.53 -22.33
CA GLY A 172 -12.19 -17.80 -22.14
C GLY A 172 -12.82 -17.17 -20.89
N ASN A 173 -12.07 -16.43 -20.06
CA ASN A 173 -12.64 -15.75 -18.89
C ASN A 173 -13.61 -14.65 -19.30
N THR A 174 -14.91 -14.87 -19.10
CA THR A 174 -15.99 -13.94 -19.47
C THR A 174 -16.25 -12.83 -18.45
N ILE A 175 -15.62 -12.87 -17.28
CA ILE A 175 -15.79 -11.88 -16.22
C ILE A 175 -15.01 -10.62 -16.60
N SER A 176 -15.66 -9.46 -16.51
CA SER A 176 -15.00 -8.17 -16.68
C SER A 176 -13.97 -7.95 -15.58
N PRO A 177 -12.78 -7.40 -15.87
CA PRO A 177 -12.33 -6.79 -17.14
C PRO A 177 -11.67 -7.73 -18.17
N CYS A 178 -11.59 -9.05 -17.95
CA CYS A 178 -10.94 -9.98 -18.87
C CYS A 178 -11.69 -10.13 -20.21
N ASN A 179 -13.03 -10.07 -20.21
CA ASN A 179 -13.87 -9.93 -21.41
C ASN A 179 -13.66 -10.99 -22.52
N ASN A 180 -13.55 -12.26 -22.12
CA ASN A 180 -13.47 -13.46 -22.97
C ASN A 180 -12.29 -13.46 -23.97
N PRO A 181 -11.04 -13.39 -23.48
CA PRO A 181 -9.89 -13.34 -24.38
C PRO A 181 -9.64 -14.72 -25.01
N VAL A 182 -9.20 -14.75 -26.28
CA VAL A 182 -8.93 -16.01 -27.01
C VAL A 182 -7.72 -16.75 -26.43
N THR A 183 -6.74 -16.01 -25.92
CA THR A 183 -5.55 -16.49 -25.22
C THR A 183 -5.46 -15.80 -23.87
N SER A 184 -4.76 -16.40 -22.91
CA SER A 184 -4.49 -15.71 -21.66
C SER A 184 -3.60 -14.47 -21.87
N ASN A 185 -3.59 -13.57 -20.89
CA ASN A 185 -2.76 -12.37 -20.91
C ASN A 185 -1.34 -12.59 -20.37
N ILE A 186 -0.84 -13.83 -20.38
CA ILE A 186 0.43 -14.19 -19.75
C ILE A 186 1.65 -13.44 -20.32
N VAL A 187 1.64 -13.13 -21.62
CA VAL A 187 2.68 -12.33 -22.28
C VAL A 187 2.69 -10.89 -21.77
N TYR A 188 1.52 -10.32 -21.49
CA TYR A 188 1.39 -8.98 -20.94
C TYR A 188 1.97 -8.91 -19.51
N LEU A 189 1.61 -9.85 -18.64
CA LEU A 189 2.10 -9.89 -17.26
C LEU A 189 3.62 -10.10 -17.20
N THR A 190 4.15 -11.05 -17.97
CA THR A 190 5.60 -11.28 -18.02
C THR A 190 6.36 -10.09 -18.62
N SER A 191 5.77 -9.37 -19.57
CA SER A 191 6.34 -8.12 -20.10
C SER A 191 6.38 -7.03 -19.04
N ALA A 192 5.34 -6.87 -18.22
CA ALA A 192 5.30 -5.92 -17.11
C ALA A 192 6.39 -6.23 -16.06
N VAL A 193 6.52 -7.49 -15.64
CA VAL A 193 7.58 -7.93 -14.72
C VAL A 193 8.98 -7.61 -15.27
N ASN A 194 9.24 -7.98 -16.53
CA ASN A 194 10.54 -7.74 -17.16
C ASN A 194 10.86 -6.25 -17.33
N ALA A 195 9.85 -5.44 -17.67
CA ALA A 195 9.98 -4.00 -17.79
C ALA A 195 10.38 -3.35 -16.45
N LEU A 196 9.74 -3.74 -15.35
CA LEU A 196 10.07 -3.23 -14.02
C LEU A 196 11.45 -3.72 -13.53
N LYS A 197 11.82 -4.98 -13.80
CA LYS A 197 13.19 -5.49 -13.52
C LYS A 197 14.25 -4.69 -14.26
N SER A 198 14.00 -4.39 -15.53
CA SER A 198 14.89 -3.58 -16.36
C SER A 198 15.04 -2.16 -15.82
N THR A 199 13.94 -1.54 -15.39
CA THR A 199 13.93 -0.23 -14.74
C THR A 199 14.80 -0.20 -13.48
N LEU A 200 14.59 -1.16 -12.57
CA LEU A 200 15.39 -1.27 -11.33
C LEU A 200 16.87 -1.51 -11.63
N THR A 201 17.18 -2.42 -12.55
CA THR A 201 18.56 -2.72 -12.95
C THR A 201 19.25 -1.49 -13.55
N THR A 202 18.55 -0.72 -14.38
CA THR A 202 19.08 0.52 -14.98
C THR A 202 19.35 1.59 -13.92
N ALA A 203 18.53 1.67 -12.87
CA ALA A 203 18.78 2.50 -11.69
C ALA A 203 19.88 1.93 -10.76
N GLY A 204 20.41 0.74 -11.08
CA GLY A 204 21.41 0.01 -10.29
C GLY A 204 20.85 -0.54 -8.97
N LEU A 205 19.55 -0.78 -8.89
CA LEU A 205 18.85 -1.38 -7.76
C LEU A 205 18.70 -2.88 -7.96
N ALA A 206 18.64 -3.63 -6.86
CA ALA A 206 18.46 -5.09 -6.86
C ALA A 206 17.13 -5.54 -6.24
N THR A 207 16.20 -4.60 -5.99
CA THR A 207 14.89 -4.90 -5.43
C THR A 207 14.17 -5.97 -6.26
N PRO A 208 13.67 -7.06 -5.65
CA PRO A 208 12.98 -8.10 -6.39
C PRO A 208 11.66 -7.61 -6.99
N VAL A 209 11.28 -8.23 -8.11
CA VAL A 209 10.00 -8.02 -8.80
C VAL A 209 9.19 -9.31 -8.84
N SER A 210 7.91 -9.22 -8.45
CA SER A 210 6.89 -10.29 -8.53
C SER A 210 5.56 -9.71 -9.05
N SER A 211 4.45 -10.44 -8.92
CA SER A 211 3.08 -9.92 -8.99
C SER A 211 2.18 -10.69 -8.01
N ALA A 212 1.08 -10.07 -7.57
CA ALA A 212 0.07 -10.71 -6.73
C ALA A 212 -1.06 -11.31 -7.59
N LEU A 213 -1.60 -12.45 -7.19
CA LEU A 213 -2.53 -13.28 -7.96
C LEU A 213 -3.72 -13.69 -7.09
N VAL A 214 -4.89 -13.93 -7.69
CA VAL A 214 -6.01 -14.54 -6.96
C VAL A 214 -5.62 -15.95 -6.48
N SER A 215 -6.04 -16.34 -5.28
CA SER A 215 -5.66 -17.64 -4.68
C SER A 215 -5.95 -18.84 -5.60
N GLY A 216 -7.07 -18.83 -6.32
CA GLY A 216 -7.44 -19.91 -7.25
C GLY A 216 -6.43 -20.14 -8.39
N ASN A 217 -5.62 -19.15 -8.77
CA ASN A 217 -4.58 -19.31 -9.79
C ASN A 217 -3.41 -20.19 -9.30
N LEU A 218 -3.21 -20.28 -7.98
CA LEU A 218 -2.12 -21.05 -7.37
C LEU A 218 -2.62 -22.34 -6.73
N VAL A 219 -3.77 -22.30 -6.09
CA VAL A 219 -4.21 -23.37 -5.19
C VAL A 219 -4.91 -24.50 -5.94
N THR A 220 -5.80 -24.16 -6.88
CA THR A 220 -6.53 -25.14 -7.70
C THR A 220 -6.51 -24.79 -9.20
N PRO A 221 -5.33 -24.61 -9.82
CA PRO A 221 -5.26 -24.22 -11.22
C PRO A 221 -5.68 -25.36 -12.14
N SER A 222 -6.34 -25.02 -13.25
CA SER A 222 -6.43 -25.92 -14.40
C SER A 222 -5.04 -26.16 -15.00
N VAL A 223 -4.88 -27.17 -15.86
CA VAL A 223 -3.60 -27.43 -16.53
C VAL A 223 -3.12 -26.22 -17.34
N ALA A 224 -4.05 -25.50 -17.99
CA ALA A 224 -3.72 -24.29 -18.75
C ALA A 224 -3.21 -23.18 -17.83
N ILE A 225 -3.93 -22.90 -16.74
CA ILE A 225 -3.49 -21.92 -15.74
C ILE A 225 -2.14 -22.32 -15.15
N SER A 226 -1.93 -23.59 -14.83
CA SER A 226 -0.67 -24.08 -14.26
C SER A 226 0.52 -23.82 -15.18
N ASN A 227 0.38 -24.03 -16.49
CA ASN A 227 1.42 -23.71 -17.49
C ASN A 227 1.71 -22.20 -17.57
N ASP A 228 0.68 -21.37 -17.46
CA ASP A 228 0.85 -19.93 -17.42
C ASP A 228 1.55 -19.51 -16.12
N MET A 229 1.20 -20.10 -14.97
CA MET A 229 1.87 -19.84 -13.70
C MET A 229 3.34 -20.26 -13.72
N ILE A 230 3.71 -21.34 -14.41
CA ILE A 230 5.13 -21.70 -14.65
C ILE A 230 5.82 -20.56 -15.40
N THR A 231 5.21 -20.07 -16.46
CA THR A 231 5.75 -18.99 -17.30
C THR A 231 5.93 -17.69 -16.50
N LEU A 232 4.91 -17.32 -15.71
CA LEU A 232 4.95 -16.11 -14.87
C LEU A 232 5.97 -16.24 -13.74
N ALA A 233 5.94 -17.33 -12.97
CA ALA A 233 6.85 -17.56 -11.84
C ALA A 233 8.33 -17.62 -12.24
N ASN A 234 8.62 -18.05 -13.47
CA ASN A 234 9.97 -18.04 -14.06
C ASN A 234 10.41 -16.64 -14.51
N SER A 235 9.47 -15.71 -14.75
CA SER A 235 9.79 -14.32 -15.12
C SER A 235 10.18 -13.45 -13.92
N TYR A 236 9.72 -13.81 -12.72
CA TYR A 236 9.99 -13.09 -11.48
C TYR A 236 11.49 -12.99 -11.15
N SER A 237 11.83 -12.17 -10.16
CA SER A 237 13.19 -12.19 -9.59
C SER A 237 13.39 -13.47 -8.78
N ALA A 238 14.63 -13.97 -8.71
CA ALA A 238 14.91 -15.29 -8.13
C ALA A 238 14.54 -15.36 -6.63
N ASP A 239 14.75 -14.26 -5.93
CA ASP A 239 14.49 -14.00 -4.51
C ASP A 239 13.10 -13.42 -4.23
N ALA A 240 12.30 -13.15 -5.26
CA ALA A 240 10.95 -12.67 -5.08
C ALA A 240 10.03 -13.77 -4.49
N PRO A 241 9.10 -13.42 -3.58
CA PRO A 241 8.08 -14.35 -3.12
C PRO A 241 7.07 -14.63 -4.23
N LEU A 242 6.37 -15.76 -4.12
CA LEU A 242 5.16 -16.01 -4.91
C LEU A 242 3.97 -15.42 -4.13
N ALA A 243 3.46 -14.31 -4.61
CA ALA A 243 2.43 -13.52 -3.93
C ALA A 243 1.02 -13.86 -4.43
N PHE A 244 0.06 -13.93 -3.51
CA PHE A 244 -1.34 -14.24 -3.80
C PHE A 244 -2.27 -13.75 -2.71
N ASP A 245 -3.57 -13.73 -3.01
CA ASP A 245 -4.59 -13.12 -2.15
C ASP A 245 -5.57 -14.19 -1.61
N PRO A 246 -5.22 -14.85 -0.50
CA PRO A 246 -6.08 -15.82 0.15
C PRO A 246 -7.08 -15.17 1.12
N TYR A 247 -8.37 -15.38 0.89
CA TYR A 247 -9.45 -14.86 1.75
C TYR A 247 -10.33 -15.97 2.35
N PRO A 248 -9.90 -16.67 3.41
CA PRO A 248 -10.72 -17.68 4.09
C PRO A 248 -12.11 -17.16 4.51
N PHE A 249 -12.19 -15.88 4.87
CA PHE A 249 -13.45 -15.19 5.19
C PHE A 249 -14.46 -15.26 4.05
N GLN A 250 -14.06 -14.91 2.82
CA GLN A 250 -14.94 -14.88 1.64
C GLN A 250 -15.43 -16.28 1.23
N TRP A 251 -14.75 -17.33 1.70
CA TRP A 251 -15.12 -18.73 1.54
C TRP A 251 -15.91 -19.31 2.72
N GLY A 252 -16.18 -18.52 3.77
CA GLY A 252 -16.99 -18.94 4.91
C GLY A 252 -16.29 -19.91 5.86
N VAL A 253 -14.95 -19.96 5.85
CA VAL A 253 -14.19 -20.80 6.79
C VAL A 253 -14.39 -20.24 8.21
N PRO A 254 -14.74 -21.06 9.22
CA PRO A 254 -14.87 -20.58 10.60
C PRO A 254 -13.61 -19.85 11.09
N ALA A 255 -13.76 -18.70 11.75
CA ALA A 255 -12.64 -17.83 12.13
C ALA A 255 -11.56 -18.54 12.97
N ASN A 256 -11.96 -19.48 13.83
CA ASN A 256 -11.06 -20.28 14.66
C ASN A 256 -10.32 -21.40 13.91
N GLN A 257 -10.58 -21.58 12.61
CA GLN A 257 -9.94 -22.56 11.74
C GLN A 257 -9.40 -21.95 10.44
N ALA A 258 -9.74 -20.68 10.17
CA ALA A 258 -9.44 -19.96 8.93
C ALA A 258 -7.95 -19.75 8.66
N VAL A 259 -7.12 -19.67 9.70
CA VAL A 259 -5.67 -19.58 9.55
C VAL A 259 -5.06 -20.98 9.48
N TRP A 260 -5.18 -21.75 10.56
CA TRP A 260 -4.66 -23.11 10.69
C TRP A 260 -5.27 -23.81 11.90
N VAL A 261 -5.18 -25.14 11.92
CA VAL A 261 -5.54 -25.99 13.06
C VAL A 261 -4.33 -26.85 13.43
N PRO A 262 -3.56 -26.48 14.47
CA PRO A 262 -2.39 -27.25 14.87
C PRO A 262 -2.79 -28.56 15.59
N PRO A 263 -1.92 -29.60 15.56
CA PRO A 263 -0.69 -29.67 14.77
C PRO A 263 -0.98 -30.04 13.29
N LEU A 264 -0.26 -29.38 12.37
CA LEU A 264 -0.44 -29.57 10.91
C LEU A 264 -0.31 -31.03 10.46
N ALA A 265 0.61 -31.77 11.08
CA ALA A 265 0.95 -33.14 10.68
C ALA A 265 -0.14 -34.19 10.95
N THR A 266 -1.06 -33.93 11.88
CA THR A 266 -2.11 -34.91 12.28
C THR A 266 -3.52 -34.37 12.17
N THR A 267 -3.69 -33.10 11.82
CA THR A 267 -5.01 -32.47 11.68
C THR A 267 -5.22 -32.02 10.24
N VAL A 268 -6.29 -32.51 9.61
CA VAL A 268 -6.69 -32.08 8.27
C VAL A 268 -7.09 -30.61 8.32
N GLN A 269 -6.35 -29.76 7.59
CA GLN A 269 -6.66 -28.34 7.49
C GLN A 269 -7.98 -28.14 6.72
N PRO A 270 -8.86 -27.21 7.17
CA PRO A 270 -10.10 -26.92 6.45
C PRO A 270 -9.81 -26.35 5.06
N ASN A 271 -10.63 -26.72 4.07
CA ASN A 271 -10.56 -26.14 2.74
C ASN A 271 -10.64 -24.61 2.80
N ASN A 272 -9.84 -23.93 1.97
CA ASN A 272 -9.72 -22.47 1.89
C ASN A 272 -9.19 -21.78 3.16
N SER A 273 -8.67 -22.52 4.15
CA SER A 273 -7.86 -21.91 5.22
C SER A 273 -6.47 -21.53 4.70
N LEU A 274 -5.78 -20.57 5.34
CA LEU A 274 -4.43 -20.18 4.92
C LEU A 274 -3.45 -21.36 4.88
N ALA A 275 -3.51 -22.24 5.88
CA ALA A 275 -2.68 -23.43 5.90
C ALA A 275 -3.02 -24.41 4.78
N TRP A 276 -4.30 -24.55 4.42
CA TRP A 276 -4.73 -25.39 3.31
C TRP A 276 -4.25 -24.82 1.97
N ASP A 277 -4.38 -23.51 1.74
CA ASP A 277 -3.86 -22.83 0.55
C ASP A 277 -2.35 -23.05 0.42
N TYR A 278 -1.59 -22.86 1.50
CA TYR A 278 -0.14 -23.13 1.52
C TYR A 278 0.19 -24.57 1.12
N ILE A 279 -0.51 -25.55 1.72
CA ILE A 279 -0.31 -26.98 1.45
C ILE A 279 -0.54 -27.30 -0.03
N HIS A 280 -1.55 -26.70 -0.65
CA HIS A 280 -1.91 -26.98 -2.04
C HIS A 280 -0.99 -26.31 -3.06
N VAL A 281 -0.15 -25.37 -2.63
CA VAL A 281 0.89 -24.76 -3.47
C VAL A 281 2.25 -25.42 -3.25
N VAL A 282 2.69 -25.50 -1.99
CA VAL A 282 4.04 -25.95 -1.61
C VAL A 282 4.13 -27.48 -1.49
N GLY A 283 3.01 -28.14 -1.26
CA GLY A 283 2.95 -29.56 -0.92
C GLY A 283 3.07 -29.82 0.58
N SER A 284 2.73 -31.04 0.98
CA SER A 284 2.55 -31.41 2.40
C SER A 284 3.71 -32.22 2.99
N ALA A 285 4.83 -32.34 2.29
CA ALA A 285 5.92 -33.23 2.68
C ALA A 285 6.91 -32.61 3.67
N ASN A 286 7.12 -31.29 3.61
CA ASN A 286 8.10 -30.59 4.44
C ASN A 286 7.70 -29.13 4.74
N PRO A 287 7.21 -28.82 5.96
CA PRO A 287 6.92 -29.77 7.03
C PRO A 287 5.71 -30.68 6.71
N PRO A 288 5.60 -31.88 7.31
CA PRO A 288 4.45 -32.76 7.13
C PRO A 288 3.12 -32.10 7.50
N ALA A 289 2.12 -32.22 6.63
CA ALA A 289 0.79 -31.65 6.86
C ALA A 289 -0.35 -32.49 6.25
N LEU A 290 -1.58 -32.24 6.69
CA LEU A 290 -2.80 -32.81 6.13
C LEU A 290 -3.76 -31.72 5.63
N PRO A 291 -4.46 -31.90 4.49
CA PRO A 291 -4.45 -33.10 3.65
C PRO A 291 -3.12 -33.28 2.91
N ALA A 292 -2.84 -34.52 2.48
CA ALA A 292 -1.68 -34.77 1.66
C ALA A 292 -1.86 -34.10 0.29
N ALA A 293 -0.89 -33.30 -0.13
CA ALA A 293 -0.91 -32.61 -1.41
C ALA A 293 0.47 -32.66 -2.06
N ALA A 294 0.47 -32.83 -3.38
CA ALA A 294 1.68 -32.68 -4.18
C ALA A 294 2.01 -31.20 -4.35
N GLN A 295 3.30 -30.89 -4.44
CA GLN A 295 3.77 -29.55 -4.79
C GLN A 295 3.28 -29.17 -6.19
N GLN A 296 2.85 -27.92 -6.37
CA GLN A 296 2.51 -27.38 -7.68
C GLN A 296 3.74 -27.28 -8.58
N PRO A 297 3.62 -27.53 -9.89
CA PRO A 297 4.78 -27.59 -10.80
C PRO A 297 5.47 -26.23 -11.02
N PHE A 298 4.78 -25.11 -10.78
CA PHE A 298 5.36 -23.76 -10.85
C PHE A 298 6.05 -23.32 -9.55
N TYR A 299 5.82 -24.02 -8.43
CA TYR A 299 6.46 -23.65 -7.18
C TYR A 299 7.92 -24.10 -7.18
N THR A 300 8.83 -23.18 -6.84
CA THR A 300 10.25 -23.47 -6.66
C THR A 300 10.53 -23.71 -5.16
N PRO A 301 11.06 -24.88 -4.76
CA PRO A 301 11.35 -25.17 -3.36
C PRO A 301 12.20 -24.07 -2.69
N GLY A 302 11.78 -23.65 -1.50
CA GLY A 302 12.43 -22.59 -0.73
C GLY A 302 11.97 -21.17 -1.07
N ARG A 303 11.16 -20.98 -2.12
CA ARG A 303 10.50 -19.69 -2.37
C ARG A 303 9.44 -19.43 -1.30
N VAL A 304 9.42 -18.23 -0.75
CA VAL A 304 8.40 -17.80 0.22
C VAL A 304 7.06 -17.61 -0.50
N LEU A 305 5.97 -18.07 0.11
CA LEU A 305 4.64 -17.60 -0.27
C LEU A 305 4.33 -16.31 0.48
N LEU A 306 3.81 -15.31 -0.22
CA LEU A 306 3.34 -14.08 0.40
C LEU A 306 1.83 -14.04 0.25
N ALA A 307 1.09 -14.12 1.36
CA ALA A 307 -0.31 -13.70 1.36
C ALA A 307 -0.30 -12.18 1.23
N ALA A 308 -0.39 -11.70 -0.01
CA ALA A 308 -0.29 -10.28 -0.35
C ALA A 308 -1.54 -9.52 0.05
N GLU A 309 -2.67 -10.20 0.18
CA GLU A 309 -3.82 -9.73 0.93
C GLU A 309 -4.45 -10.89 1.66
N THR A 310 -4.81 -10.67 2.92
CA THR A 310 -5.70 -11.57 3.63
C THR A 310 -6.36 -10.86 4.80
N GLY A 311 -7.65 -11.12 5.01
CA GLY A 311 -8.37 -10.37 6.04
C GLY A 311 -9.72 -10.94 6.42
N TRP A 312 -10.33 -10.25 7.36
CA TRP A 312 -11.64 -10.57 7.91
C TRP A 312 -12.44 -9.29 8.16
N ALA A 313 -13.50 -9.06 7.41
CA ALA A 313 -14.33 -7.88 7.58
C ALA A 313 -15.05 -7.88 8.95
N THR A 314 -15.14 -6.71 9.59
CA THR A 314 -15.70 -6.59 10.94
C THR A 314 -17.19 -6.31 10.95
N GLU A 315 -17.76 -5.86 9.83
CA GLU A 315 -19.19 -5.62 9.63
C GLU A 315 -19.54 -5.61 8.13
N GLY A 316 -20.75 -5.19 7.76
CA GLY A 316 -21.19 -5.06 6.38
C GLY A 316 -21.92 -6.29 5.82
N THR A 317 -22.58 -6.10 4.67
CA THR A 317 -23.22 -7.17 3.91
C THR A 317 -22.19 -7.95 3.11
N THR A 318 -22.39 -9.25 2.97
CA THR A 318 -21.44 -10.15 2.30
C THR A 318 -21.98 -10.73 1.00
N THR A 319 -23.04 -10.15 0.43
CA THR A 319 -23.85 -10.70 -0.69
C THR A 319 -23.00 -11.13 -1.90
N GLU A 320 -21.90 -10.42 -2.13
CA GLU A 320 -20.91 -10.61 -3.17
C GLU A 320 -20.01 -11.85 -3.00
N TYR A 321 -19.92 -12.42 -1.80
CA TYR A 321 -18.99 -13.51 -1.49
C TYR A 321 -19.56 -14.91 -1.69
N ALA A 322 -18.65 -15.83 -2.03
CA ALA A 322 -18.94 -17.23 -2.35
C ALA A 322 -19.54 -18.01 -1.16
N CYS A 323 -19.19 -17.65 0.07
CA CYS A 323 -19.69 -18.27 1.31
C CYS A 323 -21.22 -18.37 1.38
N ASN A 324 -21.97 -17.41 0.81
CA ASN A 324 -23.44 -17.35 0.92
C ASN A 324 -24.19 -18.55 0.31
N SER A 325 -23.47 -19.53 -0.24
CA SER A 325 -23.96 -20.88 -0.52
C SER A 325 -22.90 -21.90 -0.13
N PRO A 326 -22.96 -22.56 1.06
CA PRO A 326 -24.18 -22.91 1.81
C PRO A 326 -24.48 -22.11 3.11
N GLY A 327 -23.72 -21.10 3.51
CA GLY A 327 -24.01 -20.35 4.75
C GLY A 327 -23.14 -19.09 4.92
N PRO A 328 -23.66 -18.00 5.51
CA PRO A 328 -23.11 -16.68 5.28
C PRO A 328 -21.70 -16.54 5.86
N CYS A 329 -20.88 -15.74 5.19
CA CYS A 329 -19.72 -15.10 5.80
C CYS A 329 -20.19 -14.38 7.07
N VAL A 330 -19.40 -14.46 8.15
CA VAL A 330 -19.79 -13.89 9.45
C VAL A 330 -18.86 -12.73 9.81
N PRO A 331 -19.11 -11.52 9.26
CA PRO A 331 -18.31 -10.36 9.61
C PRO A 331 -18.61 -9.98 11.07
N SER A 332 -17.56 -9.84 11.87
CA SER A 332 -17.64 -9.32 13.23
C SER A 332 -16.24 -8.99 13.75
N VAL A 333 -16.16 -7.99 14.63
CA VAL A 333 -14.91 -7.67 15.35
C VAL A 333 -14.36 -8.89 16.10
N ALA A 334 -15.22 -9.72 16.70
CA ALA A 334 -14.80 -10.91 17.45
C ALA A 334 -14.18 -12.00 16.55
N ASN A 335 -14.75 -12.23 15.37
CA ASN A 335 -14.21 -13.18 14.41
C ASN A 335 -12.90 -12.66 13.79
N ALA A 336 -12.84 -11.37 13.45
CA ALA A 336 -11.60 -10.75 12.98
C ALA A 336 -10.49 -10.85 14.02
N ALA A 337 -10.78 -10.58 15.30
CA ALA A 337 -9.81 -10.75 16.39
C ALA A 337 -9.35 -12.21 16.53
N THR A 338 -10.26 -13.17 16.37
CA THR A 338 -9.91 -14.60 16.38
C THR A 338 -8.95 -14.95 15.23
N TYR A 339 -9.24 -14.44 14.03
CA TYR A 339 -8.42 -14.63 12.83
C TYR A 339 -7.01 -14.07 13.01
N TYR A 340 -6.89 -12.78 13.34
CA TYR A 340 -5.61 -12.09 13.48
C TYR A 340 -4.79 -12.57 14.68
N THR A 341 -5.45 -13.04 15.76
CA THR A 341 -4.76 -13.69 16.88
C THR A 341 -4.11 -14.99 16.42
N ALA A 342 -4.81 -15.84 15.66
CA ALA A 342 -4.22 -17.08 15.13
C ALA A 342 -3.06 -16.80 14.14
N LEU A 343 -3.14 -15.67 13.42
CA LEU A 343 -2.14 -15.25 12.45
C LEU A 343 -0.86 -14.73 13.12
N TYR A 344 -0.98 -13.82 14.10
CA TYR A 344 0.13 -12.98 14.57
C TYR A 344 0.47 -13.04 16.05
N GLN A 345 -0.37 -13.62 16.91
CA GLN A 345 -0.23 -13.41 18.36
C GLN A 345 1.19 -13.72 18.86
N ALA A 346 1.91 -12.67 19.25
CA ALA A 346 3.28 -12.77 19.70
C ALA A 346 3.37 -13.58 21.01
N ASN A 347 4.42 -14.39 21.15
CA ASN A 347 4.68 -15.27 22.31
C ASN A 347 3.67 -16.41 22.52
N THR A 348 2.76 -16.65 21.58
CA THR A 348 2.01 -17.91 21.47
C THR A 348 2.40 -18.62 20.17
N SER A 349 1.99 -19.88 20.02
CA SER A 349 2.16 -20.59 18.74
C SER A 349 1.24 -19.96 17.69
N ASN A 350 1.77 -19.06 16.86
CA ASN A 350 1.01 -18.44 15.77
C ASN A 350 1.47 -18.97 14.40
N PHE A 351 0.66 -18.72 13.38
CA PHE A 351 0.90 -19.27 12.05
C PHE A 351 2.17 -18.71 11.40
N VAL A 352 2.38 -17.39 11.44
CA VAL A 352 3.51 -16.75 10.74
C VAL A 352 4.86 -17.12 11.35
N ALA A 353 4.95 -17.24 12.67
CA ALA A 353 6.21 -17.50 13.37
C ALA A 353 6.45 -18.98 13.71
N ASN A 354 5.38 -19.80 13.87
CA ASN A 354 5.51 -21.13 14.47
C ASN A 354 4.92 -22.28 13.63
N SER A 355 4.31 -22.01 12.48
CA SER A 355 3.79 -23.10 11.62
C SER A 355 4.90 -23.96 11.00
N GLY A 356 6.12 -23.43 10.87
CA GLY A 356 7.20 -24.02 10.09
C GLY A 356 7.03 -23.83 8.58
N TYR A 357 5.97 -23.17 8.13
CA TYR A 357 5.78 -22.75 6.74
C TYR A 357 6.58 -21.49 6.44
N SER A 358 7.10 -21.43 5.21
CA SER A 358 7.85 -20.28 4.71
C SER A 358 6.88 -19.25 4.11
N ILE A 359 6.28 -18.43 4.98
CA ILE A 359 5.20 -17.52 4.59
C ILE A 359 5.40 -16.10 5.14
N GLY A 360 5.09 -15.10 4.32
CA GLY A 360 4.87 -13.72 4.74
C GLY A 360 3.40 -13.35 4.59
N VAL A 361 2.92 -12.39 5.38
CA VAL A 361 1.51 -11.98 5.35
C VAL A 361 1.37 -10.46 5.41
N LEU A 362 0.50 -9.94 4.55
CA LEU A 362 -0.03 -8.58 4.59
C LEU A 362 -1.50 -8.67 5.03
N ALA A 363 -1.82 -8.00 6.15
CA ALA A 363 -3.20 -7.91 6.60
C ALA A 363 -3.99 -6.93 5.71
N PHE A 364 -5.14 -7.38 5.23
CA PHE A 364 -6.11 -6.55 4.53
C PHE A 364 -7.24 -6.18 5.50
N GLU A 365 -7.32 -4.93 5.97
CA GLU A 365 -6.43 -3.79 5.65
C GLU A 365 -6.24 -2.86 6.85
N ALA A 366 -5.33 -1.87 6.74
CA ALA A 366 -5.00 -0.98 7.84
C ALA A 366 -6.24 -0.25 8.39
N TYR A 367 -6.99 0.43 7.53
CA TYR A 367 -8.10 1.31 7.89
C TYR A 367 -9.33 0.94 7.11
N ASP A 368 -10.52 1.13 7.68
CA ASP A 368 -11.74 1.02 6.89
C ASP A 368 -11.72 1.99 5.72
N GLU A 369 -12.14 1.51 4.55
CA GLU A 369 -12.31 2.32 3.35
C GLU A 369 -13.80 2.40 2.95
N PRO A 370 -14.61 3.27 3.59
CA PRO A 370 -16.05 3.35 3.32
C PRO A 370 -16.44 3.62 1.86
N ASN A 371 -15.51 4.14 1.03
CA ASN A 371 -15.73 4.34 -0.40
C ASN A 371 -15.81 3.04 -1.19
N LYS A 372 -15.24 1.93 -0.68
CA LYS A 372 -15.44 0.58 -1.24
C LYS A 372 -16.87 0.07 -1.00
N GLY A 373 -17.60 0.69 -0.08
CA GLY A 373 -19.03 0.48 0.14
C GLY A 373 -19.38 0.52 1.61
N SER A 374 -20.02 1.59 2.08
CA SER A 374 -20.31 1.80 3.51
C SER A 374 -21.22 0.73 4.14
N SER A 375 -22.01 0.02 3.33
CA SER A 375 -22.84 -1.11 3.76
C SER A 375 -22.27 -2.47 3.38
N SER A 376 -21.26 -2.53 2.51
CA SER A 376 -20.61 -3.78 2.06
C SER A 376 -19.47 -4.13 3.01
N ALA A 377 -19.19 -5.42 3.16
CA ALA A 377 -18.03 -5.90 3.91
C ALA A 377 -16.69 -5.33 3.39
N GLU A 378 -16.62 -4.95 2.10
CA GLU A 378 -15.45 -4.30 1.48
C GLU A 378 -15.07 -2.98 2.17
N GLY A 379 -16.04 -2.25 2.73
CA GLY A 379 -15.75 -1.02 3.46
C GLY A 379 -15.23 -1.23 4.89
N HIS A 380 -15.11 -2.48 5.34
CA HIS A 380 -15.01 -2.84 6.76
C HIS A 380 -13.90 -3.85 7.11
N TYR A 381 -12.91 -4.02 6.25
CA TYR A 381 -11.72 -4.84 6.50
C TYR A 381 -10.70 -4.19 7.44
N GLY A 382 -10.87 -2.91 7.76
CA GLY A 382 -9.94 -2.14 8.58
C GLY A 382 -9.70 -2.75 9.96
N LEU A 383 -8.44 -2.88 10.36
CA LEU A 383 -8.05 -3.13 11.74
C LEU A 383 -8.34 -1.91 12.63
N PHE A 384 -8.26 -0.74 12.01
CA PHE A 384 -8.68 0.55 12.52
C PHE A 384 -9.90 1.02 11.72
N ASP A 385 -10.76 1.83 12.34
CA ASP A 385 -11.82 2.52 11.61
C ASP A 385 -11.25 3.63 10.70
N SER A 386 -12.12 4.20 9.86
CA SER A 386 -11.79 5.32 8.96
C SER A 386 -11.30 6.59 9.67
N ASN A 387 -11.46 6.66 11.00
CA ASN A 387 -10.97 7.74 11.86
C ASN A 387 -9.70 7.36 12.62
N CYS A 388 -9.03 6.27 12.27
CA CYS A 388 -7.82 5.76 12.91
C CYS A 388 -8.00 5.32 14.37
N SER A 389 -9.20 4.87 14.75
CA SER A 389 -9.46 4.21 16.02
C SER A 389 -9.36 2.71 15.86
N GLN A 390 -8.50 2.05 16.64
CA GLN A 390 -8.39 0.60 16.60
C GLN A 390 -9.69 -0.04 17.09
N LYS A 391 -10.26 -0.96 16.31
CA LYS A 391 -11.61 -1.50 16.59
C LYS A 391 -11.64 -2.45 17.79
N ALA A 392 -10.57 -3.20 18.03
CA ALA A 392 -10.41 -4.05 19.20
C ALA A 392 -8.96 -4.47 19.43
N ALA A 393 -8.67 -4.94 20.65
CA ALA A 393 -7.49 -5.76 20.91
C ALA A 393 -7.59 -7.09 20.12
N GLY A 394 -6.45 -7.68 19.75
CA GLY A 394 -6.42 -8.93 18.97
C GLY A 394 -6.43 -8.76 17.45
N LEU A 395 -6.68 -7.56 16.93
CA LEU A 395 -6.67 -7.29 15.49
C LEU A 395 -5.27 -7.03 14.91
N VAL A 396 -4.33 -6.61 15.75
CA VAL A 396 -2.98 -6.20 15.32
C VAL A 396 -1.90 -7.10 15.92
N PRO A 397 -0.70 -7.21 15.30
CA PRO A 397 0.37 -8.09 15.77
C PRO A 397 0.80 -7.86 17.22
N ALA A 398 0.83 -6.60 17.67
CA ALA A 398 1.17 -6.26 19.06
C ALA A 398 0.12 -6.73 20.09
N ASN A 399 -1.06 -7.20 19.62
CA ASN A 399 -2.16 -7.73 20.40
C ASN A 399 -2.58 -6.84 21.59
N LYS A 400 -2.53 -5.53 21.40
CA LYS A 400 -2.94 -4.51 22.36
C LYS A 400 -3.52 -3.31 21.61
N LEU A 401 -4.23 -2.45 22.33
CA LEU A 401 -4.65 -1.16 21.79
C LEU A 401 -3.43 -0.26 21.63
N VAL A 402 -3.27 0.29 20.43
CA VAL A 402 -2.22 1.24 20.08
C VAL A 402 -2.49 2.60 20.73
N SER A 403 -1.45 3.21 21.30
CA SER A 403 -1.56 4.50 21.99
C SER A 403 -1.34 5.71 21.06
N ALA A 404 -0.68 5.52 19.90
CA ALA A 404 -0.60 6.54 18.87
C ALA A 404 -1.99 6.87 18.30
N THR A 405 -2.47 8.07 18.65
CA THR A 405 -3.72 8.66 18.16
C THR A 405 -3.49 9.78 17.14
N GLY A 406 -2.24 9.96 16.70
CA GLY A 406 -1.83 11.07 15.83
C GLY A 406 -2.64 11.17 14.54
N CYS A 407 -2.98 10.02 13.92
CA CYS A 407 -3.82 9.97 12.73
C CYS A 407 -5.25 10.51 12.99
N GLN A 408 -5.84 10.25 14.17
CA GLN A 408 -7.22 10.66 14.49
C GLN A 408 -7.42 12.18 14.44
N GLY A 409 -6.34 12.96 14.59
CA GLY A 409 -6.44 14.41 14.46
C GLY A 409 -6.55 14.87 13.00
N PHE A 410 -6.07 14.11 12.02
CA PHE A 410 -6.14 14.45 10.59
C PHE A 410 -7.55 14.28 10.02
N SER A 411 -8.32 13.28 10.49
CA SER A 411 -9.71 13.05 10.08
C SER A 411 -10.68 14.17 10.48
N ARG A 412 -10.23 15.14 11.30
CA ARG A 412 -11.01 16.31 11.73
C ARG A 412 -10.75 17.58 10.91
N GLY A 413 -9.87 17.50 9.93
CA GLY A 413 -9.54 18.61 9.03
C GLY A 413 -10.47 18.69 7.82
N SER A 414 -10.28 19.73 7.02
CA SER A 414 -10.89 19.84 5.69
C SER A 414 -9.96 20.56 4.72
N LEU A 415 -10.24 20.43 3.43
CA LEU A 415 -9.47 21.04 2.36
C LEU A 415 -9.92 22.47 2.09
N LEU A 416 -8.98 23.40 2.30
CA LEU A 416 -9.05 24.78 1.88
C LEU A 416 -8.45 24.93 0.48
N THR A 417 -9.17 25.59 -0.42
CA THR A 417 -8.66 25.96 -1.75
C THR A 417 -8.38 27.47 -1.80
N ILE A 418 -7.24 27.86 -2.37
CA ILE A 418 -6.97 29.29 -2.67
C ILE A 418 -7.09 29.53 -4.18
N VAL A 419 -8.08 30.34 -4.56
CA VAL A 419 -8.36 30.73 -5.94
C VAL A 419 -7.71 32.09 -6.21
N GLY A 420 -6.59 32.10 -6.93
CA GLY A 420 -5.74 33.31 -7.05
C GLY A 420 -5.96 34.19 -8.28
N PHE A 421 -6.72 33.75 -9.29
CA PHE A 421 -7.00 34.50 -10.53
C PHE A 421 -5.77 35.21 -11.17
N ALA A 422 -4.62 34.53 -11.20
CA ALA A 422 -3.32 35.02 -11.68
C ALA A 422 -2.69 36.18 -10.87
N HIS A 423 -3.11 36.40 -9.62
CA HIS A 423 -2.45 37.27 -8.67
C HIS A 423 -1.46 36.49 -7.82
N PRO A 424 -0.15 36.78 -7.89
CA PRO A 424 0.82 36.12 -7.02
C PRO A 424 0.58 36.44 -5.54
N TYR A 425 0.72 35.43 -4.69
CA TYR A 425 0.57 35.56 -3.24
C TYR A 425 1.51 34.65 -2.48
N THR A 426 1.74 34.99 -1.21
CA THR A 426 2.34 34.08 -0.23
C THR A 426 1.27 33.65 0.76
N LEU A 427 0.95 32.37 0.77
CA LEU A 427 0.04 31.76 1.74
C LEU A 427 0.83 31.34 2.97
N VAL A 428 0.35 31.75 4.14
CA VAL A 428 0.83 31.25 5.44
C VAL A 428 -0.34 30.63 6.15
N ILE A 429 -0.23 29.34 6.45
CA ILE A 429 -1.17 28.62 7.31
C ILE A 429 -0.46 28.36 8.62
N LYS A 430 -1.08 28.74 9.73
CA LYS A 430 -0.60 28.48 11.10
C LYS A 430 -1.69 27.75 11.87
N GLN A 431 -1.37 26.57 12.40
CA GLN A 431 -2.34 25.70 13.07
C GLN A 431 -1.65 24.79 14.08
N LYS A 432 -2.44 24.03 14.84
CA LYS A 432 -1.88 23.02 15.75
C LYS A 432 -1.59 21.74 14.99
N ASN A 433 -0.42 21.16 15.22
CA ASN A 433 -0.12 19.81 14.79
C ASN A 433 -1.10 18.85 15.48
N PRO A 434 -1.88 18.05 14.74
CA PRO A 434 -2.89 17.15 15.29
C PRO A 434 -2.31 16.08 16.23
N THR A 435 -1.04 15.70 16.05
CA THR A 435 -0.36 14.68 16.85
C THR A 435 0.27 15.25 18.12
N THR A 436 0.91 16.42 18.05
CA THR A 436 1.69 16.97 19.19
C THR A 436 1.01 18.12 19.91
N GLY A 437 -0.03 18.70 19.33
CA GLY A 437 -0.69 19.93 19.82
C GLY A 437 0.16 21.20 19.69
N SER A 438 1.41 21.08 19.25
CA SER A 438 2.33 22.20 19.05
C SER A 438 1.92 23.03 17.84
N GLU A 439 2.18 24.33 17.89
CA GLU A 439 1.92 25.20 16.75
C GLU A 439 2.92 24.91 15.62
N VAL A 440 2.40 24.77 14.41
CA VAL A 440 3.17 24.57 13.19
C VAL A 440 2.70 25.55 12.13
N SER A 441 3.56 25.82 11.16
CA SER A 441 3.22 26.66 10.03
C SER A 441 3.78 26.11 8.74
N THR A 442 3.06 26.36 7.65
CA THR A 442 3.57 26.26 6.29
C THR A 442 3.52 27.63 5.64
N THR A 443 4.53 27.94 4.82
CA THR A 443 4.60 29.15 4.01
C THR A 443 4.83 28.74 2.57
N LEU A 444 3.91 29.10 1.69
CA LEU A 444 3.86 28.66 0.31
C LEU A 444 3.74 29.87 -0.60
N THR A 445 4.49 29.88 -1.70
CA THR A 445 4.39 30.92 -2.71
C THR A 445 3.61 30.38 -3.90
N SER A 446 2.69 31.18 -4.42
CA SER A 446 1.90 30.85 -5.61
C SER A 446 1.95 32.02 -6.59
N ASP A 447 1.99 31.72 -7.88
CA ASP A 447 1.83 32.74 -8.94
C ASP A 447 0.35 33.07 -9.21
N GLY A 448 -0.56 32.45 -8.45
CA GLY A 448 -2.00 32.65 -8.56
C GLY A 448 -2.64 31.96 -9.75
N LYS A 449 -1.91 31.16 -10.52
CA LYS A 449 -2.44 30.49 -11.71
C LYS A 449 -2.98 29.11 -11.38
N GLN A 450 -3.90 28.64 -12.22
CA GLN A 450 -4.39 27.27 -12.14
C GLN A 450 -3.28 26.29 -12.50
N SER A 451 -3.29 25.14 -11.83
CA SER A 451 -2.53 23.99 -12.26
C SER A 451 -3.08 23.49 -13.60
N SER A 452 -2.22 22.85 -14.40
CA SER A 452 -2.64 22.18 -15.63
C SER A 452 -3.24 20.78 -15.36
N LEU A 453 -3.42 20.39 -14.09
CA LEU A 453 -3.94 19.06 -13.73
C LEU A 453 -5.47 19.06 -13.83
N PRO A 454 -6.06 18.18 -14.67
CA PRO A 454 -7.51 18.00 -14.72
C PRO A 454 -8.06 17.61 -13.34
N GLY A 455 -9.13 18.26 -12.88
CA GLY A 455 -9.81 17.94 -11.62
C GLY A 455 -9.26 18.62 -10.36
N ALA A 456 -8.02 19.13 -10.38
CA ALA A 456 -7.41 19.88 -9.28
C ALA A 456 -6.75 21.18 -9.78
N PRO A 457 -7.54 22.12 -10.36
CA PRO A 457 -6.98 23.33 -10.96
C PRO A 457 -6.38 24.28 -9.92
N TRP A 458 -6.68 24.12 -8.64
CA TRP A 458 -6.18 24.97 -7.56
C TRP A 458 -5.55 24.12 -6.45
N PRO A 459 -4.50 24.63 -5.78
CA PRO A 459 -3.89 23.90 -4.68
C PRO A 459 -4.86 23.81 -3.50
N GLN A 460 -4.90 22.64 -2.87
CA GLN A 460 -5.73 22.32 -1.71
C GLN A 460 -4.85 22.09 -0.49
N TYR A 461 -5.30 22.57 0.67
CA TYR A 461 -4.53 22.57 1.91
C TYR A 461 -5.37 22.04 3.06
N LEU A 462 -4.84 21.09 3.83
CA LEU A 462 -5.52 20.58 5.01
C LEU A 462 -5.47 21.63 6.14
N VAL A 463 -6.65 22.04 6.59
CA VAL A 463 -6.81 23.00 7.69
C VAL A 463 -7.74 22.46 8.78
N PHE A 464 -7.50 22.88 10.02
CA PHE A 464 -8.27 22.48 11.20
C PHE A 464 -9.01 23.67 11.83
N PRO A 465 -10.05 23.43 12.66
CA PRO A 465 -10.63 24.47 13.49
C PRO A 465 -9.56 25.21 14.31
N GLY A 466 -9.57 26.54 14.25
CA GLY A 466 -8.58 27.42 14.86
C GLY A 466 -7.37 27.74 13.98
N ALA A 467 -7.23 27.14 12.78
CA ALA A 467 -6.17 27.48 11.84
C ALA A 467 -6.29 28.95 11.40
N THR A 468 -5.16 29.66 11.37
CA THR A 468 -5.03 31.03 10.86
C THR A 468 -4.49 30.98 9.44
N ILE A 469 -5.22 31.58 8.51
CA ILE A 469 -4.92 31.66 7.09
C ILE A 469 -4.55 33.11 6.77
N THR A 470 -3.29 33.35 6.42
CA THR A 470 -2.81 34.66 5.99
C THR A 470 -2.41 34.60 4.52
N ILE A 471 -3.09 35.37 3.68
CA ILE A 471 -2.71 35.54 2.27
C ILE A 471 -1.99 36.88 2.18
N ARG A 472 -0.67 36.84 1.94
CA ARG A 472 0.18 38.02 1.80
C ARG A 472 0.29 38.41 0.33
N GLY A 473 -0.06 39.66 0.06
CA GLY A 473 0.12 40.36 -1.21
C GLY A 473 -0.45 41.77 -1.08
N ASN A 474 -1.04 42.32 -2.14
CA ASN A 474 -1.59 43.67 -2.14
C ASN A 474 -3.09 43.69 -2.55
N PRO A 475 -4.04 43.74 -1.60
CA PRO A 475 -3.85 43.80 -0.14
C PRO A 475 -3.54 42.43 0.49
N SER A 476 -2.95 42.44 1.68
CA SER A 476 -2.80 41.25 2.52
C SER A 476 -4.03 41.08 3.41
N CYS A 477 -4.43 39.84 3.68
CA CYS A 477 -5.59 39.54 4.52
C CYS A 477 -5.29 38.40 5.50
N THR A 478 -6.12 38.26 6.53
CA THR A 478 -6.08 37.11 7.44
C THR A 478 -7.50 36.70 7.83
N SER A 479 -7.74 35.40 7.84
CA SER A 479 -8.95 34.77 8.34
C SER A 479 -8.62 33.55 9.20
N THR A 480 -9.56 33.13 10.02
CA THR A 480 -9.46 31.96 10.89
C THR A 480 -10.53 30.95 10.49
N VAL A 481 -10.17 29.67 10.49
CA VAL A 481 -11.12 28.55 10.39
C VAL A 481 -11.89 28.46 11.70
N GLN A 482 -13.16 28.82 11.70
CA GLN A 482 -14.00 28.84 12.90
C GLN A 482 -14.55 27.46 13.25
N SER A 483 -15.04 26.73 12.25
CA SER A 483 -15.60 25.38 12.41
C SER A 483 -15.55 24.61 11.09
N ILE A 484 -15.66 23.29 11.18
CA ILE A 484 -15.81 22.37 10.04
C ILE A 484 -17.02 21.49 10.35
N ASP A 485 -17.96 21.37 9.40
CA ASP A 485 -19.14 20.51 9.56
C ASP A 485 -18.85 19.05 9.14
N SER A 486 -19.83 18.17 9.30
CA SER A 486 -19.69 16.74 8.97
C SER A 486 -19.54 16.45 7.46
N ALA A 487 -19.82 17.41 6.59
CA ALA A 487 -19.59 17.32 5.16
C ALA A 487 -18.24 17.92 4.74
N GLY A 488 -17.45 18.40 5.72
CA GLY A 488 -16.16 19.04 5.47
C GLY A 488 -16.28 20.51 5.05
N HIS A 489 -17.43 21.16 5.17
CA HIS A 489 -17.53 22.58 4.83
C HIS A 489 -16.86 23.44 5.90
N ILE A 490 -16.02 24.38 5.47
CA ILE A 490 -15.32 25.30 6.36
C ILE A 490 -16.14 26.58 6.57
N THR A 491 -16.32 26.96 7.83
CA THR A 491 -16.77 28.31 8.21
C THR A 491 -15.56 29.17 8.57
N PHE A 492 -15.44 30.34 7.93
CA PHE A 492 -14.38 31.31 8.16
C PHE A 492 -14.87 32.52 8.96
N ALA A 493 -13.96 33.11 9.72
CA ALA A 493 -14.11 34.44 10.33
C ALA A 493 -12.86 35.29 10.04
N GLY A 494 -13.02 36.52 9.56
CA GLY A 494 -11.88 37.41 9.32
C GLY A 494 -12.06 38.35 8.13
N LYS A 495 -10.94 38.77 7.54
CA LYS A 495 -10.88 39.79 6.48
C LYS A 495 -10.55 39.26 5.10
N CYS A 496 -10.11 38.00 4.96
CA CYS A 496 -9.95 37.42 3.63
C CYS A 496 -11.31 37.14 2.98
N ASN A 497 -11.36 37.19 1.66
CA ASN A 497 -12.54 36.84 0.88
C ASN A 497 -12.71 35.31 0.83
N CYS A 498 -13.09 34.74 1.98
CA CYS A 498 -13.40 33.33 2.16
C CYS A 498 -14.89 33.22 2.51
N PRO A 499 -15.80 33.20 1.53
CA PRO A 499 -17.22 33.16 1.79
C PRO A 499 -17.62 31.84 2.44
N ASN A 500 -18.62 31.91 3.32
CA ASN A 500 -19.24 30.72 3.93
C ASN A 500 -20.31 30.14 2.98
N ASP A 501 -19.90 29.84 1.75
CA ASP A 501 -20.75 29.36 0.64
C ASP A 501 -20.76 27.83 0.48
N LYS A 502 -20.10 27.12 1.41
CA LYS A 502 -19.89 25.67 1.43
C LYS A 502 -18.89 25.14 0.38
N LEU A 503 -18.18 26.02 -0.33
CA LEU A 503 -17.13 25.59 -1.27
C LEU A 503 -15.75 25.47 -0.62
N SER A 504 -15.58 25.96 0.61
CA SER A 504 -14.30 25.96 1.33
C SER A 504 -13.18 26.69 0.56
N ASN A 505 -13.55 27.72 -0.20
CA ASN A 505 -12.65 28.52 -1.02
C ASN A 505 -12.29 29.85 -0.33
N CYS A 506 -11.05 30.30 -0.51
CA CYS A 506 -10.67 31.70 -0.37
C CYS A 506 -10.26 32.25 -1.73
N TYR A 507 -10.85 33.38 -2.12
CA TYR A 507 -10.55 34.06 -3.38
C TYR A 507 -9.55 35.20 -3.10
N TYR A 508 -8.47 35.24 -3.88
CA TYR A 508 -7.43 36.26 -3.80
C TYR A 508 -7.36 37.11 -5.05
#